data_AF-A0A8T6TGL8-F1
#
_entry.id   AF-A0A8T6TGL8-F1
#
_cell.length_a   1.000
_cell.length_b   1.000
_cell.length_c   1.000
_cell.angle_alpha   90.00
_cell.angle_beta   90.00
_cell.angle_gamma   90.00
#
_symmetry.space_group_name_H-M   'P 1'
#
loop_
_entity.id
_entity.type
_entity.pdbx_description
1 polymer ?
#
loop_
_entity_poly.entity_id
_entity_poly.type
_entity_poly.pdbx_seq_one_letter_code
_entity_poly.pdbx_strand_id
1 'polypeptide(L)'
;MAFGGEPDRERLRASTELVIDRMRGKVKCFSELPIAVAVRGGDLAFVRESDPAADRPVEPGEQAMGYAVRFVEGGAQVGFAIRFSSTAQASQSQEKLAGGESGYLGQDLYRGELVGMSRVNRDLYFDVAAGLPGIIGLLMLTIPM
;
A
#
# COMPACT_ATOMS: atom_id res chain seq x y z
N MET A 1 12.68 3.00 -27.39
CA MET A 1 11.66 2.95 -28.46
C MET A 1 10.48 3.79 -27.99
N ALA A 2 9.95 4.67 -28.85
CA ALA A 2 8.97 5.69 -28.50
C ALA A 2 7.57 5.09 -28.22
N PHE A 3 6.91 5.59 -27.17
CA PHE A 3 5.50 5.31 -26.82
C PHE A 3 4.51 6.01 -27.77
N GLY A 4 4.71 5.92 -29.09
CA GLY A 4 4.06 6.78 -30.09
C GLY A 4 3.14 6.04 -31.07
N GLY A 5 2.20 5.25 -30.58
CA GLY A 5 1.09 4.72 -31.39
C GLY A 5 -0.22 5.48 -31.11
N GLU A 6 -1.15 5.52 -32.06
CA GLU A 6 -2.50 6.03 -31.77
C GLU A 6 -3.12 5.22 -30.61
N PRO A 7 -3.80 5.87 -29.66
CA PRO A 7 -4.38 5.16 -28.52
C PRO A 7 -5.41 4.14 -29.01
N ASP A 8 -5.25 2.89 -28.57
CA ASP A 8 -6.22 1.82 -28.82
C ASP A 8 -7.54 2.17 -28.12
N ARG A 9 -8.48 2.72 -28.90
CA ARG A 9 -9.76 3.24 -28.41
C ARG A 9 -10.65 2.13 -27.84
N GLU A 10 -10.56 0.92 -28.37
CA GLU A 10 -11.32 -0.22 -27.86
C GLU A 10 -10.77 -0.67 -26.52
N ARG A 11 -9.45 -0.76 -26.39
CA ARG A 11 -8.79 -1.06 -25.11
C ARG A 11 -9.11 0.00 -24.06
N LEU A 12 -9.11 1.28 -24.42
CA LEU A 12 -9.47 2.37 -23.51
C LEU A 12 -10.93 2.28 -23.08
N ARG A 13 -11.85 1.97 -23.99
CA ARG A 13 -13.27 1.77 -23.67
C ARG A 13 -13.47 0.60 -22.72
N ALA A 14 -12.91 -0.57 -23.04
CA ALA A 14 -12.99 -1.76 -22.19
C ALA A 14 -12.41 -1.48 -20.78
N SER A 15 -11.28 -0.78 -20.70
CA SER A 15 -10.68 -0.39 -19.41
C SER A 15 -11.58 0.56 -18.62
N THR A 16 -12.22 1.51 -19.30
CA THR A 16 -13.12 2.49 -18.68
C THR A 16 -14.42 1.83 -18.19
N GLU A 17 -15.00 0.95 -18.98
CA GLU A 17 -16.20 0.18 -18.61
C GLU A 17 -15.92 -0.72 -17.40
N LEU A 18 -14.76 -1.37 -17.36
CA LEU A 18 -14.32 -2.16 -16.22
C LEU A 18 -14.18 -1.32 -14.95
N VAL A 19 -13.66 -0.08 -15.04
CA VAL A 19 -13.62 0.88 -13.91
C VAL A 19 -15.02 1.31 -13.48
N ILE A 20 -15.91 1.61 -14.41
CA ILE A 20 -17.29 2.02 -14.14
C ILE A 20 -18.09 0.90 -13.47
N ASP A 21 -18.00 -0.33 -13.98
CA ASP A 21 -18.72 -1.48 -13.43
C ASP A 21 -18.20 -1.89 -12.05
N ARG A 22 -16.92 -1.64 -11.77
CA ARG A 22 -16.35 -1.74 -10.41
C ARG A 22 -16.92 -0.68 -9.47
N MET A 23 -16.97 0.60 -9.88
CA MET A 23 -17.55 1.68 -9.08
C MET A 23 -19.04 1.44 -8.79
N ARG A 24 -19.73 0.72 -9.68
CA ARG A 24 -21.13 0.31 -9.54
C ARG A 24 -21.33 -1.02 -8.78
N GLY A 25 -20.25 -1.64 -8.29
CA GLY A 25 -20.30 -2.91 -7.53
C GLY A 25 -20.73 -4.13 -8.34
N LYS A 26 -20.73 -4.04 -9.68
CA LYS A 26 -21.15 -5.12 -10.59
C LYS A 26 -20.05 -6.15 -10.85
N VAL A 27 -18.81 -5.73 -10.64
CA VAL A 27 -17.62 -6.59 -10.58
C VAL A 27 -17.16 -6.57 -9.13
N LYS A 28 -16.66 -7.70 -8.59
CA LYS A 28 -16.07 -7.73 -7.24
C LYS A 28 -15.16 -6.51 -7.12
N CYS A 29 -15.44 -5.65 -6.13
CA CYS A 29 -14.55 -4.56 -5.80
C CYS A 29 -13.15 -5.15 -5.65
N PHE A 30 -12.16 -4.49 -6.22
CA PHE A 30 -10.78 -4.75 -5.86
C PHE A 30 -10.74 -4.84 -4.33
N SER A 31 -10.16 -5.91 -3.80
CA SER A 31 -9.79 -6.03 -2.39
C SER A 31 -9.04 -4.77 -1.94
N GLU A 32 -8.35 -4.11 -2.87
CA GLU A 32 -7.63 -2.86 -2.73
C GLU A 32 -8.46 -1.57 -2.79
N LEU A 33 -9.72 -1.53 -3.25
CA LEU A 33 -10.44 -0.25 -3.44
C LEU A 33 -10.49 0.60 -2.14
N PRO A 34 -10.75 0.03 -0.95
CA PRO A 34 -10.65 0.77 0.31
C PRO A 34 -9.21 1.24 0.64
N ILE A 35 -8.20 0.46 0.26
CA ILE A 35 -6.78 0.79 0.44
C ILE A 35 -6.40 1.94 -0.50
N ALA A 36 -6.78 1.86 -1.78
CA ALA A 36 -6.59 2.90 -2.79
C ALA A 36 -7.27 4.22 -2.40
N VAL A 37 -8.45 4.17 -1.79
CA VAL A 37 -9.11 5.36 -1.22
C VAL A 37 -8.29 5.93 -0.07
N ALA A 38 -7.79 5.09 0.84
CA ALA A 38 -6.98 5.54 1.97
C ALA A 38 -5.66 6.20 1.55
N VAL A 39 -5.02 5.74 0.47
CA VAL A 39 -3.69 6.22 0.04
C VAL A 39 -3.70 7.28 -1.07
N ARG A 40 -4.87 7.74 -1.53
CA ARG A 40 -5.02 8.54 -2.77
C ARG A 40 -4.46 9.98 -2.75
N GLY A 41 -3.72 10.39 -1.71
CA GLY A 41 -3.39 11.80 -1.42
C GLY A 41 -1.90 12.14 -1.28
N GLY A 42 -0.98 11.28 -1.73
CA GLY A 42 0.48 11.51 -1.68
C GLY A 42 1.08 11.95 -3.02
N ASP A 43 2.33 12.40 -2.97
CA ASP A 43 3.18 12.67 -4.15
C ASP A 43 3.54 11.37 -4.87
N LEU A 44 3.70 10.28 -4.11
CA LEU A 44 3.77 8.92 -4.62
C LEU A 44 2.70 8.09 -3.91
N ALA A 45 2.02 7.21 -4.65
CA ALA A 45 1.09 6.25 -4.08
C ALA A 45 1.24 4.89 -4.76
N PHE A 46 1.15 3.84 -3.96
CA PHE A 46 1.23 2.46 -4.41
C PHE A 46 0.14 1.64 -3.73
N VAL A 47 -0.43 0.70 -4.47
CA VAL A 47 -1.44 -0.24 -3.98
C VAL A 47 -1.21 -1.57 -4.66
N ARG A 48 -1.23 -2.65 -3.88
CA ARG A 48 -1.15 -4.02 -4.36
C ARG A 48 -2.02 -4.97 -3.54
N GLU A 49 -2.49 -6.01 -4.19
CA GLU A 49 -2.95 -7.25 -3.62
C GLU A 49 -1.71 -8.10 -3.40
N SER A 50 -1.58 -8.65 -2.19
CA SER A 50 -0.39 -9.41 -1.82
C SER A 50 -0.54 -10.82 -2.38
N ASP A 51 0.36 -11.22 -3.27
CA ASP A 51 0.50 -12.59 -3.74
C ASP A 51 1.63 -13.28 -2.96
N PRO A 52 1.33 -14.20 -2.02
CA PRO A 52 2.37 -14.89 -1.24
C PRO A 52 3.36 -15.70 -2.09
N ALA A 53 3.03 -16.00 -3.36
CA ALA A 53 3.88 -16.76 -4.27
C ALA A 53 4.85 -15.88 -5.08
N ALA A 54 4.50 -14.61 -5.31
CA ALA A 54 5.28 -13.67 -6.13
C ALA A 54 5.85 -12.49 -5.33
N ASP A 55 5.26 -12.19 -4.18
CA ASP A 55 5.63 -11.09 -3.32
C ASP A 55 6.34 -11.58 -2.06
N ARG A 56 7.11 -10.68 -1.43
CA ARG A 56 7.61 -10.86 -0.08
C ARG A 56 6.63 -10.20 0.91
N PRO A 57 5.66 -10.93 1.49
CA PRO A 57 4.79 -10.36 2.51
C PRO A 57 5.64 -9.91 3.70
N VAL A 58 5.39 -8.70 4.19
CA VAL A 58 6.15 -8.14 5.31
C VAL A 58 5.67 -8.77 6.62
N GLU A 59 4.39 -9.11 6.69
CA GLU A 59 3.80 -9.86 7.80
C GLU A 59 2.87 -10.99 7.31
N PRO A 60 2.74 -12.10 8.08
CA PRO A 60 1.85 -13.20 7.71
C PRO A 60 0.39 -12.78 7.57
N GLY A 61 -0.26 -13.24 6.52
CA GLY A 61 -1.69 -13.01 6.29
C GLY A 61 -2.03 -11.63 5.70
N GLU A 62 -1.04 -10.86 5.26
CA GLU A 62 -1.23 -9.70 4.40
C GLU A 62 -1.97 -10.11 3.12
N GLN A 63 -3.10 -9.45 2.83
CA GLN A 63 -3.90 -9.67 1.61
C GLN A 63 -3.81 -8.50 0.63
N ALA A 64 -3.62 -7.30 1.15
CA ALA A 64 -3.39 -6.12 0.34
C ALA A 64 -2.60 -5.10 1.15
N MET A 65 -1.75 -4.35 0.46
CA MET A 65 -0.96 -3.27 1.02
C MET A 65 -1.04 -2.06 0.10
N GLY A 66 -1.16 -0.89 0.69
CA GLY A 66 -0.91 0.36 0.01
C GLY A 66 -0.13 1.30 0.88
N TYR A 67 0.59 2.22 0.24
CA TYR A 67 1.21 3.33 0.92
C TYR A 67 1.17 4.59 0.06
N ALA A 68 1.20 5.74 0.71
CA ALA A 68 1.36 7.05 0.10
C ALA A 68 2.52 7.79 0.74
N VAL A 69 3.40 8.36 -0.08
CA VAL A 69 4.50 9.23 0.36
C VAL A 69 4.13 10.66 0.07
N ARG A 70 4.27 11.53 1.07
CA ARG A 70 4.23 12.98 0.93
C ARG A 70 5.59 13.55 1.32
N PHE A 71 6.23 14.27 0.42
CA PHE A 71 7.48 14.95 0.71
C PHE A 71 7.18 16.21 1.53
N VAL A 72 7.93 16.39 2.61
CA VAL A 72 7.85 17.54 3.51
C VAL A 72 9.24 18.13 3.68
N GLU A 73 9.35 19.34 4.22
CA GLU A 73 10.65 19.98 4.40
C GLU A 73 11.57 19.08 5.26
N GLY A 74 12.69 18.64 4.70
CA GLY A 74 13.66 17.78 5.38
C GLY A 74 13.37 16.26 5.38
N GLY A 75 12.29 15.79 4.76
CA GLY A 75 11.98 14.35 4.75
C GLY A 75 10.71 13.95 4.00
N ALA A 76 10.08 12.88 4.44
CA ALA A 76 8.78 12.45 3.95
C ALA A 76 7.91 11.87 5.06
N GLN A 77 6.60 12.01 4.86
CA GLN A 77 5.57 11.34 5.63
C GLN A 77 4.99 10.22 4.77
N VAL A 78 4.92 9.02 5.34
CA VAL A 78 4.44 7.83 4.64
C VAL A 78 3.25 7.24 5.37
N GLY A 79 2.09 7.27 4.73
CA GLY A 79 0.87 6.64 5.25
C GLY A 79 0.69 5.27 4.64
N PHE A 80 0.54 4.25 5.47
CA PHE A 80 0.29 2.86 5.10
C PHE A 80 -1.15 2.46 5.37
N ALA A 81 -1.67 1.59 4.53
CA ALA A 81 -2.97 0.94 4.69
C ALA A 81 -2.81 -0.54 4.32
N ILE A 82 -3.07 -1.42 5.29
CA ILE A 82 -2.78 -2.86 5.15
C ILE A 82 -4.01 -3.65 5.56
N ARG A 83 -4.40 -4.59 4.71
CA ARG A 83 -5.49 -5.53 4.99
C ARG A 83 -4.93 -6.90 5.30
N PHE A 84 -5.34 -7.45 6.43
CA PHE A 84 -5.02 -8.81 6.83
C PHE A 84 -6.18 -9.78 6.55
N SER A 85 -5.87 -11.07 6.51
CA SER A 85 -6.87 -12.12 6.32
C SER A 85 -7.82 -12.27 7.53
N SER A 86 -7.40 -11.80 8.70
CA SER A 86 -8.19 -11.84 9.93
C SER A 86 -7.94 -10.64 10.85
N THR A 87 -8.91 -10.34 11.72
CA THR A 87 -8.77 -9.33 12.78
C THR A 87 -7.65 -9.68 13.76
N ALA A 88 -7.45 -10.96 14.06
CA ALA A 88 -6.40 -11.41 14.99
C ALA A 88 -5.00 -11.09 14.45
N GLN A 89 -4.76 -11.31 13.16
CA GLN A 89 -3.49 -10.95 12.51
C GLN A 89 -3.28 -9.43 12.46
N ALA A 90 -4.34 -8.67 12.17
CA ALA A 90 -4.26 -7.21 12.22
C ALA A 90 -3.91 -6.70 13.63
N SER A 91 -4.51 -7.26 14.68
CA SER A 91 -4.16 -6.93 16.07
C SER A 91 -2.71 -7.30 16.41
N GLN A 92 -2.23 -8.48 15.99
CA GLN A 92 -0.86 -8.88 16.24
C GLN A 92 0.16 -7.97 15.54
N SER A 93 -0.11 -7.59 14.28
CA SER A 93 0.74 -6.63 13.55
C SER A 93 0.72 -5.25 14.21
N GLN A 94 -0.44 -4.80 14.71
CA GLN A 94 -0.56 -3.56 15.48
C GLN A 94 0.29 -3.59 16.75
N GLU A 95 0.27 -4.70 17.51
CA GLU A 95 1.09 -4.87 18.71
C GLU A 95 2.60 -4.83 18.39
N LYS A 96 3.02 -5.52 17.31
CA LYS A 96 4.41 -5.46 16.83
C LYS A 96 4.83 -4.07 16.38
N LEU A 97 3.95 -3.33 15.69
CA LEU A 97 4.20 -1.95 15.29
C LEU A 97 4.38 -1.04 16.51
N ALA A 98 3.50 -1.17 17.50
CA ALA A 98 3.62 -0.43 18.76
C ALA A 98 4.90 -0.78 19.54
N GLY A 99 5.34 -2.04 19.47
CA GLY A 99 6.57 -2.52 20.10
C GLY A 99 7.86 -2.21 19.32
N GLY A 100 7.77 -1.66 18.11
CA GLY A 100 8.93 -1.44 17.23
C GLY A 100 9.53 -2.71 16.63
N GLU A 101 8.79 -3.82 16.66
CA GLU A 101 9.20 -5.15 16.17
C GLU A 101 8.59 -5.52 14.81
N SER A 102 7.74 -4.64 14.26
CA SER A 102 7.10 -4.92 12.98
C SER A 102 8.11 -4.92 11.83
N GLY A 103 7.93 -5.85 10.90
CA GLY A 103 8.70 -5.90 9.66
C GLY A 103 8.58 -4.60 8.83
N TYR A 104 7.50 -3.83 9.00
CA TYR A 104 7.33 -2.52 8.35
C TYR A 104 8.26 -1.43 8.91
N LEU A 105 8.76 -1.60 10.14
CA LEU A 105 9.72 -0.70 10.81
C LEU A 105 11.09 -1.36 11.02
N GLY A 106 11.30 -2.58 10.50
CA GLY A 106 12.53 -3.34 10.64
C GLY A 106 13.73 -2.63 10.02
N GLN A 107 14.86 -2.65 10.74
CA GLN A 107 16.04 -1.79 10.56
C GLN A 107 16.72 -1.81 9.18
N ASP A 108 16.42 -2.78 8.32
CA ASP A 108 17.08 -2.97 7.02
C ASP A 108 16.23 -2.56 5.80
N LEU A 109 14.91 -2.36 5.97
CA LEU A 109 14.02 -1.98 4.86
C LEU A 109 13.58 -0.51 4.94
N TYR A 110 13.47 0.06 6.14
CA TYR A 110 12.95 1.41 6.33
C TYR A 110 13.36 1.98 7.68
N ARG A 111 14.02 3.14 7.70
CA ARG A 111 14.31 3.91 8.92
C ARG A 111 13.31 5.06 9.03
N GLY A 112 12.28 4.87 9.85
CA GLY A 112 11.26 5.89 10.10
C GLY A 112 10.69 5.80 11.52
N GLU A 113 10.10 6.89 11.98
CA GLU A 113 9.44 7.03 13.29
C GLU A 113 7.92 6.93 13.12
N LEU A 114 7.29 6.00 13.84
CA LEU A 114 5.84 5.84 13.84
C LEU A 114 5.17 7.07 14.47
N VAL A 115 4.36 7.78 13.69
CA VAL A 115 3.70 9.04 14.10
C VAL A 115 2.25 8.80 14.51
N GLY A 116 1.58 7.87 13.83
CA GLY A 116 0.16 7.60 14.03
C GLY A 116 -0.17 6.17 13.67
N MET A 117 -1.18 5.62 14.33
CA MET A 117 -1.65 4.27 14.06
C MET A 117 -3.14 4.13 14.44
N SER A 118 -3.90 3.42 13.63
CA SER A 118 -5.29 3.06 13.91
C SER A 118 -5.64 1.73 13.25
N ARG A 119 -6.60 1.01 13.81
CA ARG A 119 -7.08 -0.27 13.28
C ARG A 119 -8.60 -0.28 13.22
N VAL A 120 -9.14 -0.77 12.12
CA VAL A 120 -10.58 -1.04 11.96
C VAL A 120 -10.74 -2.46 11.45
N ASN A 121 -11.25 -3.37 12.30
CA ASN A 121 -11.40 -4.79 11.99
C ASN A 121 -10.07 -5.42 11.54
N ARG A 122 -9.99 -5.86 10.28
CA ARG A 122 -8.83 -6.49 9.66
C ARG A 122 -7.90 -5.51 8.93
N ASP A 123 -8.23 -4.22 8.95
CA ASP A 123 -7.48 -3.17 8.27
C ASP A 123 -6.66 -2.38 9.31
N LEU A 124 -5.37 -2.22 9.03
CA LEU A 124 -4.41 -1.49 9.84
C LEU A 124 -3.89 -0.30 9.05
N TYR A 125 -3.93 0.87 9.67
CA TYR A 125 -3.48 2.13 9.10
C TYR A 125 -2.42 2.74 10.00
N PHE A 126 -1.33 3.20 9.44
CA PHE A 126 -0.27 3.85 10.22
C PHE A 126 0.53 4.84 9.39
N ASP A 127 1.04 5.86 10.06
CA ASP A 127 1.84 6.92 9.48
C ASP A 127 3.25 6.88 10.04
N VAL A 128 4.24 7.06 9.16
CA VAL A 128 5.65 7.06 9.54
C VAL A 128 6.33 8.30 8.98
N ALA A 129 7.09 9.01 9.81
CA ALA A 129 8.00 10.06 9.37
C ALA A 129 9.36 9.44 9.08
N ALA A 130 9.91 9.70 7.88
CA ALA A 130 11.22 9.18 7.50
C ALA A 130 12.07 10.24 6.80
N GLY A 131 13.38 10.08 6.91
CA GLY A 131 14.32 10.80 6.05
C GLY A 131 14.24 10.31 4.61
N LEU A 132 14.69 11.15 3.66
CA LEU A 132 14.74 10.81 2.23
C LEU A 132 15.37 9.43 1.90
N PRO A 133 16.44 8.96 2.59
CA PRO A 133 16.97 7.62 2.37
C PRO A 133 15.99 6.48 2.66
N GLY A 134 15.04 6.66 3.59
CA GLY A 134 14.02 5.66 3.91
C GLY A 134 13.05 5.40 2.76
N ILE A 135 12.86 6.38 1.87
CA ILE A 135 11.93 6.28 0.73
C ILE A 135 12.43 5.28 -0.32
N ILE A 136 13.75 5.10 -0.45
CA ILE A 136 14.34 4.13 -1.38
C ILE A 136 13.97 2.69 -0.95
N GLY A 137 14.03 2.41 0.34
CA GLY A 137 13.63 1.11 0.89
C GLY A 137 12.13 0.82 0.73
N LEU A 138 11.30 1.86 0.74
CA LEU A 138 9.86 1.76 0.42
C LEU A 138 9.60 1.37 -1.04
N LEU A 139 10.36 1.93 -1.99
CA LEU A 139 10.24 1.56 -3.40
C LEU A 139 10.62 0.09 -3.62
N MET A 140 11.53 -0.47 -2.82
CA MET A 140 11.86 -1.90 -2.90
C MET A 140 10.67 -2.81 -2.52
N LEU A 141 9.70 -2.33 -1.72
CA LEU A 141 8.48 -3.08 -1.40
C LEU A 141 7.49 -3.13 -2.58
N THR A 142 7.77 -2.44 -3.69
CA THR A 142 6.90 -2.38 -4.88
C THR A 142 7.41 -3.17 -6.08
N ILE A 143 8.61 -3.76 -5.97
CA ILE A 143 9.23 -4.52 -7.06
C ILE A 143 8.89 -6.01 -6.86
N PRO A 144 8.15 -6.65 -7.78
CA PRO A 144 7.94 -8.10 -7.74
C PRO A 144 9.28 -8.83 -7.93
N MET A 145 9.47 -9.97 -7.26
CA MET A 145 10.70 -10.76 -7.35
C MET A 145 10.72 -11.71 -8.55
#